data_AF-A0A314KSX8-F1
#
_entry.id   AF-A0A314KSX8-F1
#
_cell.length_a   1.000
_cell.length_b   1.000
_cell.length_c   1.000
_cell.angle_alpha   90.00
_cell.angle_beta   90.00
_cell.angle_gamma   90.00
#
_symmetry.space_group_name_H-M   'P 1'
#
loop_
_entity.id
_entity.type
_entity.pdbx_description
1 polymer ?
#
loop_
_entity_poly.entity_id
_entity_poly.type
_entity_poly.pdbx_seq_one_letter_code
_entity_poly.pdbx_strand_id
1 'polypeptide(L)'
;YPLQVCVIDGTAFISSLLWNREAMQIIGKSAKELKQGLLEPSVLDDDRSYPSELDDIFYKGFMCRVIVKPSSIEKKDPVYTVLKITDDYDILKEYCHSSVQDTFS
;
A
#
# COMPACT_ATOMS: atom_id res chain seq x y z
N TYR A 1 -0.82 -9.98 10.13
CA TYR A 1 -1.00 -8.56 10.43
C TYR A 1 -1.45 -7.86 9.16
N PRO A 2 -2.50 -7.03 9.19
CA PRO A 2 -2.86 -6.18 8.07
C PRO A 2 -1.95 -4.94 8.04
N LEU A 3 -1.67 -4.43 6.85
CA LEU A 3 -0.91 -3.20 6.63
C LEU A 3 -1.89 -2.11 6.19
N GLN A 4 -1.94 -1.00 6.93
CA GLN A 4 -2.70 0.18 6.51
C GLN A 4 -1.79 1.09 5.69
N VAL A 5 -2.27 1.50 4.52
CA VAL A 5 -1.54 2.36 3.58
C VAL A 5 -2.40 3.54 3.18
N CYS A 6 -1.76 4.66 2.87
CA CYS A 6 -2.41 5.78 2.23
C CYS A 6 -2.26 5.63 0.72
N VAL A 7 -3.37 5.69 -0.02
CA VAL A 7 -3.38 5.67 -1.49
C VAL A 7 -3.78 7.06 -1.94
N ILE A 8 -2.97 7.66 -2.82
CA ILE A 8 -3.19 9.01 -3.34
C ILE A 8 -3.40 8.88 -4.85
N ASP A 9 -4.48 9.49 -5.35
CA ASP A 9 -4.66 9.74 -6.77
C ASP A 9 -4.68 11.26 -7.02
N GLY A 10 -4.87 11.68 -8.28
CA GLY A 10 -4.94 13.10 -8.64
C GLY A 10 -6.12 13.87 -8.03
N THR A 11 -7.02 13.22 -7.29
CA THR A 11 -8.22 13.82 -6.72
C THR A 11 -8.20 13.83 -5.19
N ALA A 12 -7.81 12.72 -4.55
CA ALA A 12 -7.89 12.55 -3.12
C ALA A 12 -6.90 11.51 -2.59
N PHE A 13 -6.80 11.45 -1.27
CA PHE A 13 -6.16 10.36 -0.57
C PHE A 13 -7.19 9.52 0.18
N ILE A 14 -7.00 8.21 0.20
CA ILE A 14 -7.82 7.27 0.97
C ILE A 14 -6.94 6.37 1.84
N SER A 15 -7.43 6.06 3.02
CA SER A 15 -6.85 5.02 3.87
C SER A 15 -7.30 3.64 3.37
N SER A 16 -6.36 2.76 3.08
CA SER A 16 -6.63 1.40 2.60
C SER A 16 -5.97 0.35 3.50
N LEU A 17 -6.62 -0.80 3.68
CA LEU A 17 -6.13 -1.93 4.46
C LEU A 17 -5.76 -3.08 3.53
N LEU A 18 -4.48 -3.43 3.50
CA LEU A 18 -3.92 -4.58 2.78
C LEU A 18 -3.82 -5.77 3.73
N TRP A 19 -4.36 -6.92 3.32
CA TRP A 19 -4.07 -8.16 4.03
C TRP A 19 -2.69 -8.68 3.61
N ASN A 20 -2.20 -9.67 4.36
CA ASN A 20 -0.88 -10.25 4.14
C ASN A 20 -0.67 -10.68 2.69
N ARG A 21 -1.70 -11.21 2.02
CA ARG A 21 -1.63 -11.65 0.62
C ARG A 21 -1.35 -10.47 -0.33
N GLU A 22 -2.08 -9.36 -0.18
CA GLU A 22 -1.91 -8.17 -1.02
C GLU A 22 -0.60 -7.44 -0.69
N ALA A 23 -0.26 -7.31 0.59
CA ALA A 23 1.00 -6.71 1.02
C ALA A 23 2.20 -7.49 0.48
N MET A 24 2.15 -8.83 0.48
CA MET A 24 3.19 -9.69 -0.10
C MET A 24 3.35 -9.49 -1.60
N GLN A 25 2.30 -9.16 -2.35
CA GLN A 25 2.42 -8.89 -3.79
C GLN A 25 3.21 -7.62 -4.07
N ILE A 26 3.19 -6.65 -3.15
CA ILE A 26 3.91 -5.38 -3.29
C ILE A 26 5.33 -5.48 -2.72
N ILE A 27 5.43 -5.88 -1.45
CA ILE A 27 6.65 -5.85 -0.64
C ILE A 27 7.50 -7.12 -0.84
N GLY A 28 6.91 -8.20 -1.37
CA GLY A 28 7.59 -9.50 -1.51
C GLY A 28 7.82 -10.23 -0.17
N LYS A 29 7.41 -9.66 0.97
CA LYS A 29 7.55 -10.23 2.31
C LYS A 29 6.21 -10.38 3.01
N SER A 30 6.04 -11.48 3.73
CA SER A 30 4.92 -11.66 4.65
C SER A 30 5.13 -10.82 5.91
N ALA A 31 4.03 -10.50 6.60
CA ALA A 31 4.07 -9.84 7.90
C ALA A 31 4.87 -10.62 8.96
N LYS A 32 4.99 -11.95 8.81
CA LYS A 32 5.84 -12.76 9.68
C LYS A 32 7.31 -12.49 9.40
N GLU A 33 7.71 -12.43 8.13
CA GLU A 33 9.09 -12.14 7.72
C GLU A 33 9.48 -10.71 8.10
N LEU A 34 8.62 -9.71 7.86
CA LEU A 34 8.84 -8.33 8.28
C LEU A 34 9.04 -8.21 9.79
N LYS A 35 8.24 -8.93 10.58
CA LYS A 35 8.38 -8.96 12.04
C LYS A 35 9.68 -9.63 12.47
N GLN A 36 10.10 -10.69 11.79
CA GLN A 36 11.33 -11.41 12.14
C GLN A 36 12.56 -10.56 11.82
N GLY A 37 12.59 -9.88 10.66
CA GLY A 37 13.67 -8.98 10.29
C GLY A 37 13.90 -7.84 11.29
N LEU A 38 12.83 -7.37 11.95
CA LEU A 38 12.91 -6.36 13.01
C LEU A 38 13.54 -6.89 14.32
N LEU A 39 13.41 -8.19 14.60
CA LEU A 39 13.92 -8.83 15.83
C LEU A 39 15.36 -9.31 15.70
N GLU A 40 15.85 -9.45 14.47
CA GLU A 40 17.25 -9.77 14.21
C GLU A 40 18.08 -8.50 14.47
N PRO A 41 18.99 -8.50 15.46
CA PRO A 41 19.82 -7.34 15.74
C PRO A 41 20.69 -7.06 14.51
N SER A 42 20.42 -5.96 13.82
CA SER A 42 21.23 -5.51 12.71
C SER A 42 22.64 -5.23 13.26
N VAL A 43 23.65 -5.87 12.65
CA VAL A 43 25.07 -5.63 12.99
C VAL A 43 25.50 -4.21 12.60
N LEU A 44 24.65 -3.51 11.86
CA LEU A 44 24.79 -2.12 11.51
C LEU A 44 23.70 -1.34 12.26
N ASP A 45 24.17 -0.41 13.07
CA ASP A 45 23.43 0.64 13.75
C ASP A 45 22.44 1.29 12.76
N ASP A 46 21.19 0.86 12.81
CA ASP A 46 20.13 1.45 12.01
C ASP A 46 19.07 1.91 13.00
N ASP A 47 19.07 3.22 13.27
CA ASP A 47 18.10 3.95 14.10
C ASP A 47 16.65 3.86 13.55
N ARG A 48 16.41 2.97 12.57
CA ARG A 48 15.13 2.74 11.91
C ARG A 48 14.16 2.04 12.85
N SER A 49 13.04 2.71 13.09
CA SER A 49 11.94 2.20 13.90
C SER A 49 11.04 1.18 13.19
N TYR A 50 11.32 0.85 11.92
CA TYR A 50 10.49 -0.04 11.09
C TYR A 50 11.31 -0.83 10.05
N PRO A 51 10.79 -1.96 9.52
CA PRO A 51 11.47 -2.76 8.49
C PRO A 51 11.63 -2.00 7.17
N SER A 52 12.85 -1.95 6.62
CA SER A 52 13.17 -1.19 5.40
C SER A 52 12.47 -1.73 4.15
N GLU A 53 12.04 -2.99 4.12
CA GLU A 53 11.24 -3.52 3.00
C GLU A 53 9.88 -2.84 2.86
N LEU A 54 9.40 -2.14 3.90
CA LEU A 54 8.23 -1.28 3.76
C LEU A 54 8.48 -0.12 2.79
N ASP A 55 9.73 0.25 2.50
CA ASP A 55 10.05 1.32 1.57
C ASP A 55 9.59 0.99 0.14
N ASP A 56 9.50 -0.30 -0.22
CA ASP A 56 9.05 -0.78 -1.54
C ASP A 56 7.59 -0.42 -1.87
N ILE A 57 6.81 -0.02 -0.86
CA ILE A 57 5.42 0.42 -1.06
C ILE A 57 5.31 1.90 -1.39
N PHE A 58 6.31 2.70 -1.04
CA PHE A 58 6.26 4.14 -1.27
C PHE A 58 6.34 4.44 -2.76
N TYR A 59 5.47 5.34 -3.22
CA TYR A 59 5.39 5.80 -4.60
C TYR A 59 5.15 4.70 -5.66
N LYS A 60 4.79 3.48 -5.23
CA LYS A 60 4.44 2.40 -6.15
C LYS A 60 3.02 2.60 -6.67
N GLY A 61 2.88 2.67 -8.01
CA GLY A 61 1.58 2.69 -8.66
C GLY A 61 0.94 1.30 -8.65
N PHE A 62 -0.33 1.22 -8.26
CA PHE A 62 -1.11 -0.02 -8.31
C PHE A 62 -2.60 0.26 -8.49
N MET A 63 -3.31 -0.71 -9.05
CA MET A 63 -4.77 -0.72 -9.09
C MET A 63 -5.28 -1.67 -8.02
N CYS A 64 -6.28 -1.23 -7.27
CA CYS A 64 -6.86 -2.05 -6.22
C CYS A 64 -8.38 -2.09 -6.31
N ARG A 65 -8.95 -3.24 -5.96
CA ARG A 65 -10.38 -3.41 -5.76
C ARG A 65 -10.69 -3.33 -4.27
N VAL A 66 -11.49 -2.36 -3.87
CA VAL A 66 -11.86 -2.12 -2.47
C VAL A 66 -13.29 -2.58 -2.15
N ILE A 67 -13.55 -2.86 -0.86
CA ILE A 67 -14.90 -3.05 -0.34
C ILE A 67 -15.45 -1.70 0.12
N VAL A 68 -16.57 -1.27 -0.47
CA VAL A 68 -17.32 -0.10 -0.02
C VAL A 68 -18.58 -0.55 0.71
N LYS A 69 -18.76 -0.08 1.94
CA LYS A 69 -19.99 -0.27 2.72
C LYS A 69 -20.70 1.08 2.89
N PRO A 70 -22.01 1.13 3.17
CA PRO A 70 -22.69 2.39 3.49
C PRO A 70 -22.00 3.16 4.62
N SER A 71 -21.60 2.44 5.67
CA SER A 71 -20.82 2.99 6.78
C SER A 71 -19.42 3.47 6.41
N SER A 72 -18.88 3.05 5.26
CA SER A 72 -17.64 3.61 4.73
C SER A 72 -17.86 5.07 4.30
N ILE A 73 -19.01 5.38 3.67
CA ILE A 73 -19.27 6.71 3.13
C ILE A 73 -19.67 7.69 4.25
N GLU A 74 -20.47 7.21 5.20
CA GLU A 74 -21.05 8.06 6.26
C GLU A 74 -20.04 8.54 7.31
N LYS A 75 -18.98 7.77 7.57
CA LYS A 75 -18.08 7.97 8.72
C LYS A 75 -16.91 8.94 8.48
N LYS A 76 -16.80 9.54 7.29
CA LYS A 76 -15.79 10.56 6.90
C LYS A 76 -14.29 10.17 7.03
N ASP A 77 -13.96 9.04 7.63
CA ASP A 77 -12.62 8.43 7.55
C ASP A 77 -12.70 6.89 7.43
N PRO A 78 -13.22 6.37 6.31
CA PRO A 78 -13.23 4.93 6.07
C PRO A 78 -11.86 4.40 5.69
N VAL A 79 -11.35 3.48 6.51
CA VAL A 79 -10.31 2.56 6.04
C VAL A 79 -10.95 1.51 5.13
N TYR A 80 -10.61 1.54 3.84
CA TYR A 80 -11.16 0.62 2.84
C TYR A 80 -10.38 -0.68 2.80
N THR A 81 -11.06 -1.82 2.92
CA THR A 81 -10.40 -3.13 2.77
C THR A 81 -10.14 -3.44 1.31
N VAL A 82 -8.89 -3.75 0.97
CA VAL A 82 -8.49 -4.20 -0.37
C VAL A 82 -8.75 -5.69 -0.52
N LEU A 83 -9.42 -6.07 -1.61
CA LEU A 83 -9.72 -7.47 -1.97
C LEU A 83 -8.69 -8.06 -2.95
N LYS A 84 -8.20 -7.21 -3.85
CA LYS A 84 -7.25 -7.58 -4.90
C LYS A 84 -6.44 -6.35 -5.27
N ILE A 85 -5.18 -6.59 -5.60
CA ILE A 85 -4.25 -5.59 -6.11
C ILE A 85 -3.61 -6.10 -7.41
N THR A 86 -3.17 -5.19 -8.26
CA THR A 86 -2.32 -5.46 -9.41
C THR A 86 -1.43 -4.25 -9.68
N ASP A 87 -0.17 -4.52 -10.00
CA ASP A 87 0.82 -3.55 -10.48
C ASP A 87 1.14 -3.77 -11.97
N ASP A 88 0.24 -4.44 -12.69
CA ASP A 88 0.35 -4.66 -14.14
C ASP A 88 0.35 -3.32 -14.87
N TYR A 89 1.46 -3.03 -15.54
CA TYR A 89 1.68 -1.76 -16.21
C TYR A 89 0.67 -1.48 -17.33
N ASP A 90 0.25 -2.51 -18.07
CA ASP A 90 -0.67 -2.34 -19.20
C ASP A 90 -2.07 -1.97 -18.68
N ILE A 91 -2.51 -2.63 -17.60
CA ILE A 91 -3.76 -2.28 -16.91
C ILE A 91 -3.67 -0.87 -16.31
N LEU A 92 -2.57 -0.56 -15.62
CA LEU A 92 -2.38 0.77 -15.04
C LEU A 92 -2.45 1.85 -16.11
N LYS A 93 -1.79 1.67 -17.25
CA LYS A 93 -1.81 2.63 -18.35
C LYS A 93 -3.20 2.83 -18.95
N GLU A 94 -4.02 1.79 -19.00
CA GLU A 94 -5.39 1.86 -19.52
C GLU A 94 -6.30 2.72 -18.61
N TYR A 95 -6.15 2.59 -17.29
CA TYR A 95 -7.06 3.23 -16.32
C TYR A 95 -6.49 4.49 -15.64
N CYS A 96 -5.18 4.72 -15.70
CA CYS A 96 -4.56 5.91 -15.16
C CYS A 96 -4.77 7.06 -16.14
N HIS A 97 -5.79 7.89 -15.89
CA HIS A 97 -5.98 9.13 -16.64
C HIS A 97 -4.75 10.04 -16.46
N SER A 98 -4.32 10.68 -17.55
CA SER A 98 -3.09 11.48 -17.67
C SER A 98 -2.91 12.63 -16.66
N SER A 99 -3.92 12.92 -15.84
CA SER A 99 -3.85 13.92 -14.76
C SER A 99 -2.96 13.51 -13.57
N VAL A 100 -2.42 12.28 -13.54
CA VAL A 100 -1.51 11.82 -12.47
C VAL A 100 -0.03 12.05 -12.80
N GLN A 101 0.31 12.37 -14.05
CA GLN A 101 1.71 12.51 -14.49
C GLN A 101 2.39 13.82 -14.00
N ASP A 102 1.62 14.84 -13.61
CA ASP A 102 2.18 16.16 -13.24
C ASP A 102 2.50 16.33 -11.74
N THR A 103 2.18 15.36 -10.88
CA THR A 103 2.32 15.55 -9.41
C THR A 103 3.68 15.14 -8.85
N PHE A 104 4.56 14.55 -9.66
CA PHE A 104 5.84 13.99 -9.17
C PHE A 104 7.05 14.35 -10.04
N SER A 105 6.99 15.46 -10.80
CA SER A 105 8.14 16.05 -11.50
C SER A 105 8.91 17.02 -10.61
#